data_AF-W9K131-F1
#
_entry.id   AF-W9K131-F1
#
_cell.length_a   1.000
_cell.length_b   1.000
_cell.length_c   1.000
_cell.angle_alpha   90.00
_cell.angle_beta   90.00
_cell.angle_gamma   90.00
#
_symmetry.space_group_name_H-M   'P 1'
#
loop_
_entity.id
_entity.type
_entity.pdbx_description
1 polymer ?
#
loop_
_entity_poly.entity_id
_entity_poly.type
_entity_poly.pdbx_seq_one_letter_code
_entity_poly.pdbx_strand_id
1 'polypeptide(L)'
;MDPSSDPVSNVTSAVVYNLQYQHDWVSLKVHETTAQRPLIRGLPPKRLYTHPDDQIAALERERATGEPLDQTPELEWVLAVHPEEKWCIKRFSEIFDSIERNGPREKRLVLAIVHNDSTVVYYLMHEGMVKPRQN
;
A
#
# COMPACT_ATOMS: atom_id res chain seq x y z
N MET A 1 26.99 -12.79 -13.26
CA MET A 1 26.45 -12.34 -11.96
C MET A 1 26.72 -10.85 -11.89
N ASP A 2 25.69 -10.03 -12.04
CA ASP A 2 25.87 -8.57 -12.11
C ASP A 2 26.20 -8.00 -10.72
N PRO A 3 27.35 -7.32 -10.55
CA PRO A 3 27.82 -6.81 -9.26
C PRO A 3 27.14 -5.50 -8.81
N SER A 4 26.01 -5.10 -9.42
CA SER A 4 25.40 -3.77 -9.21
C SER A 4 23.95 -3.79 -8.74
N SER A 5 23.36 -4.95 -8.43
CA SER A 5 21.97 -5.04 -8.03
C SER A 5 21.81 -4.78 -6.52
N ASP A 6 21.54 -3.54 -6.15
CA ASP A 6 21.15 -3.16 -4.79
C ASP A 6 19.98 -4.06 -4.31
N PRO A 7 20.10 -4.76 -3.16
CA PRO A 7 19.03 -5.62 -2.64
C PRO A 7 17.67 -4.94 -2.56
N VAL A 8 17.63 -3.64 -2.25
CA VAL A 8 16.37 -2.87 -2.19
C VAL A 8 15.77 -2.71 -3.59
N SER A 9 16.61 -2.44 -4.60
CA SER A 9 16.18 -2.38 -6.01
C SER A 9 15.62 -3.72 -6.50
N ASN A 10 16.22 -4.84 -6.10
CA ASN A 10 15.73 -6.19 -6.43
C ASN A 10 14.34 -6.45 -5.86
N VAL A 11 14.17 -6.20 -4.56
CA VAL A 11 12.89 -6.40 -3.87
C VAL A 11 11.82 -5.47 -4.45
N THR A 12 12.18 -4.23 -4.76
CA THR A 12 11.28 -3.26 -5.42
C THR A 12 10.85 -3.76 -6.80
N SER A 13 11.79 -4.23 -7.62
CA SER A 13 11.51 -4.75 -8.96
C SER A 13 10.63 -6.01 -8.92
N ALA A 14 10.88 -6.91 -7.97
CA ALA A 14 10.05 -8.10 -7.76
C ALA A 14 8.60 -7.75 -7.42
N VAL A 15 8.40 -6.75 -6.54
CA VAL A 15 7.04 -6.27 -6.20
C VAL A 15 6.39 -5.57 -7.40
N VAL A 16 7.10 -4.71 -8.14
CA VAL A 16 6.54 -4.07 -9.35
C VAL A 16 6.07 -5.12 -10.36
N TYR A 17 6.89 -6.15 -10.62
CA TYR A 17 6.53 -7.24 -11.51
C TYR A 17 5.31 -8.01 -10.99
N ASN A 18 5.27 -8.32 -9.71
CA ASN A 18 4.16 -9.04 -9.09
C ASN A 18 2.84 -8.22 -9.17
N LEU A 19 2.89 -6.94 -8.82
CA LEU A 19 1.75 -6.02 -8.93
C LEU A 19 1.20 -5.94 -10.35
N GLN A 20 2.09 -5.80 -11.35
CA GLN A 20 1.72 -5.65 -12.74
C GLN A 20 1.09 -6.92 -13.32
N TYR A 21 1.76 -8.07 -13.14
CA TYR A 21 1.45 -9.28 -13.91
C TYR A 21 0.64 -10.31 -13.14
N GLN A 22 0.56 -10.21 -11.81
CA GLN A 22 -0.23 -11.15 -10.99
C GLN A 22 -1.43 -10.48 -10.31
N HIS A 23 -1.42 -9.16 -10.16
CA HIS A 23 -2.50 -8.40 -9.53
C HIS A 23 -3.14 -7.34 -10.43
N ASP A 24 -2.74 -7.25 -11.70
CA ASP A 24 -3.29 -6.33 -12.71
C ASP A 24 -3.26 -4.85 -12.30
N TRP A 25 -2.26 -4.43 -11.53
CA TRP A 25 -2.09 -3.01 -11.20
C TRP A 25 -1.60 -2.23 -12.42
N VAL A 26 -2.10 -1.01 -12.55
CA VAL A 26 -1.74 -0.08 -13.63
C VAL A 26 -1.10 1.18 -13.08
N SER A 27 -0.53 2.01 -13.97
CA SER A 27 0.09 3.29 -13.61
C SER A 27 1.23 3.17 -12.58
N LEU A 28 1.93 2.04 -12.59
CA LEU A 28 3.04 1.75 -11.68
C LEU A 28 4.24 2.68 -11.95
N LYS A 29 4.69 3.39 -10.91
CA LYS A 29 5.88 4.25 -10.93
C LYS A 29 6.66 4.09 -9.64
N VAL A 30 7.98 3.99 -9.73
CA VAL A 30 8.87 3.99 -8.57
C VAL A 30 9.26 5.44 -8.27
N HIS A 31 9.08 5.84 -7.01
CA HIS A 31 9.41 7.17 -6.49
C HIS A 31 10.54 7.04 -5.48
N GLU A 32 11.61 7.79 -5.70
CA GLU A 32 12.64 7.97 -4.68
C GLU A 32 12.10 8.81 -3.53
N THR A 33 12.44 8.44 -2.30
CA THR A 33 12.00 9.14 -1.09
C THR A 33 13.17 9.72 -0.33
N THR A 34 12.88 10.73 0.50
CA THR A 34 13.84 11.29 1.45
C THR A 34 14.35 10.27 2.48
N ALA A 35 13.60 9.19 2.71
CA ALA A 35 13.93 8.09 3.62
C ALA A 35 14.89 7.04 3.01
N GLN A 36 15.48 7.32 1.84
CA GLN A 36 16.40 6.41 1.12
C GLN A 36 15.79 5.02 0.86
N ARG A 37 14.47 4.96 0.70
CA ARG A 37 13.74 3.73 0.38
C ARG A 37 12.71 4.05 -0.69
N PRO A 38 12.85 3.48 -1.89
CA PRO A 38 11.89 3.72 -2.96
C PRO A 38 10.49 3.26 -2.56
N LEU A 39 9.49 4.02 -2.99
CA LEU A 39 8.08 3.67 -2.89
C LEU A 39 7.51 3.46 -4.28
N ILE A 40 6.67 2.43 -4.43
CA ILE A 40 5.94 2.19 -5.67
C ILE A 40 4.60 2.89 -5.55
N ARG A 41 4.19 3.63 -6.57
CA ARG A 41 2.86 4.22 -6.68
C ARG A 41 2.12 3.54 -7.82
N GLY A 42 0.89 3.10 -7.60
CA GLY A 42 0.11 2.41 -8.62
C GLY A 42 -1.38 2.38 -8.32
N LEU A 43 -2.17 1.99 -9.31
CA LEU A 43 -3.62 1.88 -9.22
C LEU A 43 -4.01 0.38 -9.22
N PRO A 44 -4.61 -0.13 -8.14
CA PRO A 44 -5.13 -1.49 -8.09
C PRO A 44 -6.38 -1.64 -8.99
N PRO A 45 -6.73 -2.86 -9.42
CA PRO A 45 -7.92 -3.11 -10.23
C PRO A 45 -9.23 -2.86 -9.46
N LYS A 46 -9.18 -2.87 -8.13
CA LYS A 46 -10.31 -2.66 -7.22
C LYS A 46 -9.84 -1.88 -6.00
N ARG A 47 -10.73 -1.12 -5.37
CA ARG A 47 -10.45 -0.44 -4.09
C ARG A 47 -10.03 -1.46 -3.04
N LEU A 48 -8.84 -1.28 -2.46
CA LEU A 48 -8.26 -2.24 -1.50
C LEU A 48 -8.87 -2.14 -0.10
N TYR A 49 -9.27 -0.93 0.29
CA TYR A 49 -9.80 -0.67 1.63
C TYR A 49 -10.85 0.42 1.61
N THR A 50 -11.93 0.16 2.34
CA THR A 50 -12.92 1.16 2.73
C THR A 50 -12.96 1.16 4.25
N HIS A 51 -12.86 2.34 4.85
CA HIS A 51 -12.94 2.49 6.29
C HIS A 51 -14.33 2.03 6.78
N PRO A 52 -14.44 1.34 7.93
CA PRO A 52 -15.73 0.85 8.46
C PRO A 52 -16.79 1.95 8.57
N ASP A 53 -16.44 3.12 9.11
CA ASP A 53 -17.36 4.27 9.18
C ASP A 53 -17.88 4.71 7.80
N ASP A 54 -17.05 4.63 6.75
CA ASP A 54 -17.46 4.98 5.39
C ASP A 54 -18.39 3.91 4.80
N GLN A 55 -18.19 2.63 5.17
CA GLN A 55 -19.10 1.54 4.80
C GLN A 55 -20.48 1.74 5.45
N ILE A 56 -20.52 2.10 6.74
CA ILE A 56 -21.77 2.37 7.46
C ILE A 56 -22.50 3.56 6.81
N ALA A 57 -21.80 4.68 6.60
CA ALA A 57 -22.38 5.86 5.97
C ALA A 57 -22.88 5.58 4.54
N ALA A 58 -22.18 4.73 3.78
CA ALA A 58 -22.62 4.31 2.45
C ALA A 58 -23.86 3.43 2.49
N LEU A 59 -23.95 2.49 3.44
CA LEU A 59 -25.14 1.64 3.62
C LEU A 59 -26.38 2.48 4.01
N GLU A 60 -26.20 3.50 4.84
CA GLU A 60 -27.27 4.43 5.20
C GLU A 60 -27.71 5.27 3.99
N ARG A 61 -26.78 5.74 3.16
CA ARG A 61 -27.10 6.42 1.90
C ARG A 61 -27.81 5.50 0.92
N GLU A 62 -27.34 4.28 0.72
CA GLU A 62 -27.97 3.31 -0.19
C GLU A 62 -29.42 3.06 0.21
N ARG A 63 -29.70 2.94 1.51
CA ARG A 63 -31.09 2.83 2.01
C ARG A 63 -31.94 4.07 1.75
N ALA A 64 -31.34 5.25 1.74
CA ALA A 64 -32.04 6.52 1.59
C ALA A 64 -32.21 6.96 0.11
N THR A 65 -31.19 6.77 -0.72
CA THR A 65 -31.11 7.26 -2.11
C THR A 65 -31.05 6.16 -3.15
N GLY A 66 -30.76 4.91 -2.75
CA GLY A 66 -30.54 3.79 -3.67
C GLY A 66 -29.18 3.81 -4.37
N GLU A 67 -28.29 4.74 -4.04
CA GLU A 67 -26.96 4.83 -4.64
C GLU A 67 -25.99 3.87 -3.93
N PRO A 68 -25.25 3.02 -4.68
CA PRO A 68 -24.33 2.05 -4.10
C PRO A 68 -23.05 2.70 -3.54
N LEU A 69 -22.31 1.96 -2.71
CA LEU A 69 -21.00 2.36 -2.20
C LEU A 69 -20.02 2.65 -3.36
N ASP A 70 -19.34 3.80 -3.28
CA ASP A 70 -18.25 4.14 -4.19
C ASP A 70 -17.05 3.21 -3.99
N GLN A 71 -16.81 2.36 -4.99
CA GLN A 71 -15.71 1.40 -5.06
C GLN A 71 -14.61 1.83 -6.05
N THR A 72 -14.60 3.10 -6.45
CA THR A 72 -13.59 3.62 -7.37
C THR A 72 -12.19 3.37 -6.81
N PRO A 73 -11.30 2.68 -7.56
CA PRO A 73 -9.92 2.46 -7.13
C PRO A 73 -9.17 3.77 -6.89
N GLU A 74 -8.25 3.76 -5.92
CA GLU A 74 -7.43 4.91 -5.57
C GLU A 74 -5.96 4.58 -5.82
N LEU A 75 -5.14 5.60 -6.13
CA LEU A 75 -3.70 5.41 -6.22
C LEU A 75 -3.13 5.07 -4.83
N GLU A 76 -2.44 3.95 -4.73
CA GLU A 76 -1.87 3.46 -3.49
C GLU A 76 -0.34 3.57 -3.51
N TRP A 77 0.23 3.83 -2.33
CA TRP A 77 1.66 3.72 -2.08
C TRP A 77 1.98 2.31 -1.60
N VAL A 78 2.97 1.68 -2.20
CA VAL A 78 3.45 0.33 -1.86
C VAL A 78 4.91 0.40 -1.44
N LEU A 79 5.20 -0.12 -0.24
CA LEU A 79 6.55 -0.28 0.29
C LEU A 79 6.96 -1.75 0.15
N ALA A 80 7.94 -2.02 -0.70
CA ALA A 80 8.51 -3.35 -0.87
C ALA A 80 9.54 -3.63 0.23
N VAL A 81 9.50 -4.79 0.90
CA VAL A 81 10.44 -5.21 1.95
C VAL A 81 10.78 -6.69 1.88
N HIS A 82 11.95 -7.05 2.40
CA HIS A 82 12.36 -8.44 2.63
C HIS A 82 12.38 -8.75 4.14
N PRO A 83 11.90 -9.93 4.59
CA PRO A 83 11.86 -10.31 6.01
C PRO A 83 13.21 -10.28 6.74
N GLU A 84 14.31 -10.50 6.04
CA GLU A 84 15.66 -10.45 6.63
C GLU A 84 16.15 -9.02 6.91
N GLU A 85 15.44 -8.01 6.41
CA GLU A 85 15.74 -6.61 6.73
C GLU A 85 15.35 -6.28 8.18
N LYS A 86 16.26 -5.62 8.90
CA LYS A 86 15.99 -5.12 10.24
C LYS A 86 15.21 -3.80 10.14
N TRP A 87 13.91 -3.87 10.40
CA TRP A 87 13.03 -2.70 10.50
C TRP A 87 12.87 -2.23 11.94
N CYS A 88 12.86 -0.91 12.12
CA CYS A 88 12.45 -0.27 13.36
C CYS A 88 11.26 0.65 13.09
N ILE A 89 10.47 0.92 14.13
CA ILE A 89 9.30 1.81 14.04
C ILE A 89 9.69 3.20 13.51
N LYS A 90 10.86 3.71 13.91
CA LYS A 90 11.39 4.99 13.40
C LYS A 90 11.52 5.00 11.88
N ARG A 91 12.01 3.92 11.28
CA ARG A 91 12.17 3.83 9.81
C ARG A 91 10.82 3.82 9.11
N PHE A 92 9.79 3.16 9.67
CA PHE A 92 8.43 3.26 9.14
C PHE A 92 7.86 4.68 9.27
N SER A 93 8.11 5.36 10.39
CA SER A 93 7.73 6.77 10.56
C SER A 93 8.33 7.65 9.47
N GLU A 94 9.63 7.50 9.18
CA GLU A 94 10.31 8.26 8.12
C GLU A 94 9.69 8.01 6.73
N ILE A 95 9.20 6.79 6.47
CA ILE A 95 8.45 6.50 5.23
C ILE A 95 7.12 7.25 5.21
N PHE A 96 6.35 7.22 6.29
CA PHE A 96 5.09 7.95 6.39
C PHE A 96 5.29 9.48 6.29
N ASP A 97 6.38 10.00 6.86
CA ASP A 97 6.75 11.41 6.73
C ASP A 97 7.04 11.81 5.27
N SER A 98 7.54 10.87 4.46
CA SER A 98 7.84 11.10 3.04
C SER A 98 6.61 11.10 2.10
N ILE A 99 5.44 10.66 2.58
CA ILE A 99 4.21 10.64 1.78
C ILE A 99 3.24 11.75 2.21
N GLU A 100 2.58 12.36 1.22
CA GLU A 100 1.57 13.40 1.46
C GLU A 100 0.28 12.81 2.03
N ARG A 101 -0.33 13.53 2.99
CA ARG A 101 -1.65 13.18 3.50
C ARG A 101 -2.71 13.68 2.51
N ASN A 102 -3.33 12.74 1.80
CA ASN A 102 -4.39 13.03 0.85
C ASN A 102 -5.75 12.63 1.44
N GLY A 103 -6.40 13.56 2.13
CA GLY A 103 -7.77 13.41 2.61
C GLY A 103 -7.95 13.42 4.14
N PRO A 104 -9.18 13.16 4.62
CA PRO A 104 -9.52 13.27 6.04
C PRO A 104 -8.95 12.13 6.89
N ARG A 105 -8.59 11.00 6.27
CA ARG A 105 -8.10 9.80 6.96
C ARG A 105 -6.59 9.89 7.25
N GLU A 106 -6.13 9.00 8.13
CA GLU A 106 -4.71 8.82 8.42
C GLU A 106 -3.97 8.28 7.20
N LYS A 107 -2.67 8.56 7.12
CA LYS A 107 -1.84 8.05 6.02
C LYS A 107 -1.85 6.52 6.06
N ARG A 108 -1.89 5.90 4.88
CA ARG A 108 -1.75 4.45 4.73
C ARG A 108 -0.81 4.10 3.60
N LEU A 109 -0.24 2.91 3.69
CA LEU A 109 0.51 2.28 2.61
C LEU A 109 0.24 0.78 2.58
N VAL A 110 0.51 0.17 1.43
CA VAL A 110 0.54 -1.28 1.27
C VAL A 110 1.98 -1.75 1.52
N LEU A 111 2.19 -2.56 2.54
CA LEU A 111 3.48 -3.23 2.78
C LEU A 111 3.51 -4.53 1.97
N ALA A 112 4.43 -4.63 1.02
CA ALA A 112 4.65 -5.83 0.20
C ALA A 112 5.91 -6.56 0.69
N ILE A 113 5.73 -7.73 1.29
CA ILE A 113 6.80 -8.54 1.87
C ILE A 113 7.16 -9.64 0.88
N VAL A 114 8.38 -9.62 0.34
CA VAL A 114 8.89 -10.63 -0.58
C VAL A 114 9.66 -11.69 0.20
N HIS A 115 9.29 -12.96 0.06
CA HIS A 115 9.97 -14.09 0.68
C HIS A 115 10.95 -14.78 -0.30
N ASN A 116 11.90 -15.54 0.24
CA ASN A 116 12.90 -16.31 -0.52
C ASN A 116 12.29 -17.39 -1.44
N ASP A 117 11.05 -17.81 -1.18
CA ASP A 117 10.30 -18.75 -2.02
C ASP A 117 9.51 -18.07 -3.15
N SER A 118 9.77 -16.77 -3.38
CA SER A 118 9.06 -15.91 -4.34
C SER A 118 7.60 -15.59 -3.99
N THR A 119 7.15 -15.90 -2.78
CA THR A 119 5.86 -15.44 -2.27
C THR A 119 5.92 -13.93 -1.97
N VAL A 120 4.88 -13.19 -2.39
CA VAL A 120 4.69 -11.79 -2.00
C VAL A 120 3.43 -11.67 -1.16
N VAL A 121 3.56 -11.13 0.05
CA VAL A 121 2.44 -10.93 0.99
C VAL A 121 2.17 -9.43 1.12
N TYR A 122 0.90 -9.04 0.99
CA TYR A 122 0.48 -7.64 1.07
C TYR A 122 -0.29 -7.35 2.36
N TYR A 123 0.13 -6.33 3.10
CA TYR A 123 -0.56 -5.82 4.28
C TYR A 123 -0.91 -4.34 4.10
N LEU A 124 -2.04 -3.90 4.64
CA LEU A 124 -2.34 -2.48 4.79
C LEU A 124 -1.79 -1.97 6.12
N MET A 125 -0.92 -0.98 6.06
CA MET A 125 -0.34 -0.32 7.23
C MET A 125 -0.85 1.12 7.31
N HIS A 126 -1.27 1.54 8.49
CA HIS A 126 -1.78 2.89 8.74
C HIS A 126 -0.86 3.62 9.72
N GLU A 127 -0.72 4.93 9.53
CA GLU A 127 -0.08 5.84 10.47
C GLU A 127 -1.06 6.13 11.62
N GLY A 128 -0.88 5.45 12.76
CA GLY A 128 -1.71 5.64 13.94
C GLY A 128 -2.78 4.57 14.14
N MET A 129 -3.70 4.83 15.07
CA MET A 129 -4.64 3.83 15.58
C MET A 129 -5.95 3.86 14.80
N VAL A 130 -6.20 2.82 13.99
CA VAL A 130 -7.49 2.61 13.33
C VAL A 130 -8.43 1.87 14.29
N LYS A 131 -9.68 2.33 14.42
CA LYS A 131 -10.68 1.63 15.26
C LYS A 131 -10.86 0.19 14.76
N PRO A 132 -10.78 -0.83 15.64
CA PRO A 132 -10.95 -2.22 15.22
C PRO A 132 -12.35 -2.42 14.63
N ARG A 133 -12.44 -3.23 13.57
CA ARG A 133 -13.74 -3.67 13.04
C ARG A 133 -14.47 -4.42 14.17
N GLN A 134 -15.59 -3.87 14.62
CA GLN A 134 -16.53 -4.65 15.44
C GLN A 134 -17.29 -5.55 14.47
N ASN A 135 -17.10 -6.86 14.61
CA ASN A 135 -17.89 -7.89 13.95
C ASN A 135 -19.23 -8.07 14.66
#